data_AF-A0A4Y2IGX4-F1
#
_entry.id   AF-A0A4Y2IGX4-F1
#
_cell.length_a   1.000
_cell.length_b   1.000
_cell.length_c   1.000
_cell.angle_alpha   90.00
_cell.angle_beta   90.00
_cell.angle_gamma   90.00
#
_symmetry.space_group_name_H-M   'P 1'
#
loop_
_entity.id
_entity.type
_entity.pdbx_description
1 polymer ?
#
loop_
_entity_poly.entity_id
_entity_poly.type
_entity_poly.pdbx_seq_one_letter_code
_entity_poly.pdbx_strand_id
1 'polypeptide(L)'
;MTSTLVWYGEFGRTTYDEDTIILPLLQCCVIRLSTFNRLYSFHTGSKRLSDLMRESMANDPISPVLIEPHLQALDRRIGKILQVIRLCLSANSPDLVFLDDM
;
A
#
# COMPACT_ATOMS: atom_id res chain seq x y z
N MET A 1 -31.34 3.13 -3.29
CA MET A 1 -30.46 4.25 -2.86
C MET A 1 -30.45 4.29 -1.34
N THR A 2 -29.73 3.38 -0.68
CA THR A 2 -29.39 3.57 0.73
C THR A 2 -27.97 4.08 0.75
N SER A 3 -27.83 5.41 0.69
CA SER A 3 -26.61 6.08 1.09
C SER A 3 -26.47 5.87 2.60
N THR A 4 -25.96 4.72 2.99
CA THR A 4 -25.27 4.62 4.27
C THR A 4 -24.01 5.43 4.06
N LEU A 5 -23.98 6.63 4.63
CA LEU A 5 -22.74 7.36 4.88
C LEU A 5 -21.92 6.49 5.84
N VAL A 6 -21.27 5.48 5.30
CA VAL A 6 -20.20 4.77 5.99
C VAL A 6 -19.08 5.79 6.03
N TRP A 7 -18.86 6.34 7.22
CA TRP A 7 -17.62 7.02 7.54
C TRP A 7 -16.50 6.01 7.36
N TYR A 8 -15.93 5.93 6.16
CA TYR A 8 -14.72 5.15 5.90
C TYR A 8 -13.54 5.94 6.44
N GLY A 9 -13.44 6.02 7.77
CA GLY A 9 -12.22 6.45 8.42
C GLY A 9 -11.07 5.50 8.08
N GLU A 10 -9.86 6.03 8.08
CA GLU A 10 -8.65 5.23 7.87
C GLU A 10 -8.59 4.10 8.92
N PHE A 11 -8.13 2.92 8.50
CA PHE A 11 -8.07 1.71 9.35
C PHE A 11 -9.43 1.27 9.95
N GLY A 12 -10.56 1.51 9.29
CA GLY A 12 -11.87 0.99 9.73
C GLY A 12 -12.17 -0.47 9.36
N ARG A 13 -11.45 -1.06 8.39
CA ARG A 13 -11.66 -2.44 7.91
C ARG A 13 -10.33 -3.18 7.67
N THR A 14 -10.23 -4.39 8.21
CA THR A 14 -9.03 -5.26 8.15
C THR A 14 -9.11 -6.29 7.04
N THR A 15 -10.32 -6.77 6.73
CA THR A 15 -10.59 -7.85 5.76
C THR A 15 -11.04 -7.36 4.39
N TYR A 16 -11.23 -6.06 4.24
CA TYR A 16 -11.64 -5.41 3.00
C TYR A 16 -10.60 -4.39 2.57
N ASP A 17 -10.25 -4.41 1.29
CA ASP A 17 -9.38 -3.42 0.67
C ASP A 17 -10.19 -2.74 -0.43
N GLU A 18 -10.26 -1.41 -0.38
CA GLU A 18 -11.01 -0.61 -1.34
C GLU A 18 -10.15 -0.36 -2.59
N ASP A 19 -10.35 -1.19 -3.62
CA ASP A 19 -9.51 -1.14 -4.83
C ASP A 19 -9.73 0.14 -5.66
N THR A 20 -10.81 0.90 -5.42
CA THR A 20 -10.99 2.21 -6.09
C THR A 20 -9.94 3.25 -5.69
N ILE A 21 -9.31 3.10 -4.51
CA ILE A 21 -8.26 4.00 -4.03
C ILE A 21 -6.99 3.91 -4.90
N ILE A 22 -6.66 2.73 -5.44
CA ILE A 22 -5.45 2.54 -6.25
C ILE A 22 -5.66 2.91 -7.73
N LEU A 23 -6.87 3.31 -8.13
CA LEU A 23 -7.20 3.66 -9.51
C LEU A 23 -6.28 4.71 -10.15
N PRO A 24 -5.84 5.78 -9.46
CA PRO A 24 -4.92 6.74 -10.09
C PRO A 24 -3.63 6.08 -10.58
N LEU A 25 -3.09 5.10 -9.84
CA LEU A 25 -1.92 4.34 -10.29
C LEU A 25 -2.25 3.45 -11.49
N LEU A 26 -3.42 2.79 -11.48
CA LEU A 26 -3.84 1.93 -12.59
C LEU A 26 -4.16 2.72 -13.87
N GLN A 27 -4.70 3.93 -13.74
CA GLN A 27 -5.13 4.79 -14.85
C GLN A 27 -3.96 5.55 -15.46
N CYS A 28 -3.11 6.14 -14.63
CA CYS A 28 -1.98 6.93 -15.11
C CYS A 28 -0.77 6.06 -15.43
N CYS A 29 -0.60 4.92 -14.74
CA CYS A 29 0.57 4.05 -14.84
C CYS A 29 1.91 4.75 -14.63
N VAL A 30 1.97 5.80 -13.81
CA VAL A 30 3.22 6.50 -13.46
C VAL A 30 3.48 6.39 -11.95
N ILE A 31 4.70 6.04 -11.57
CA ILE A 31 5.17 6.02 -10.19
C ILE A 31 6.63 6.51 -10.11
N ARG A 32 6.97 7.21 -9.03
CA ARG A 32 8.37 7.58 -8.75
C ARG A 32 9.23 6.34 -8.49
N LEU A 33 10.44 6.33 -9.05
CA LEU A 33 11.37 5.21 -8.91
C LEU A 33 11.77 5.01 -7.44
N SER A 34 12.01 6.08 -6.69
CA SER A 34 12.30 6.04 -5.25
C SER A 34 11.18 5.36 -4.45
N THR A 35 9.92 5.67 -4.77
CA THR A 35 8.73 5.08 -4.14
C THR A 35 8.58 3.60 -4.47
N PHE A 36 8.75 3.21 -5.74
CA PHE A 36 8.71 1.80 -6.13
C PHE A 36 9.75 0.98 -5.38
N ASN A 37 11.00 1.46 -5.34
CA ASN A 37 12.10 0.76 -4.67
C ASN A 37 11.82 0.55 -3.17
N ARG A 38 11.23 1.54 -2.50
CA ARG A 38 10.83 1.41 -1.09
C ARG A 38 9.66 0.45 -0.90
N LEU A 39 8.65 0.47 -1.76
CA LEU A 39 7.53 -0.49 -1.69
C LEU A 39 8.00 -1.92 -1.96
N TYR A 40 8.88 -2.10 -2.94
CA TYR A 40 9.44 -3.39 -3.30
C TYR A 40 10.28 -3.97 -2.15
N SER A 41 11.08 -3.12 -1.47
CA SER A 41 11.88 -3.56 -0.33
C SER A 41 11.05 -4.04 0.86
N PHE A 42 9.86 -3.49 1.09
CA PHE A 42 8.93 -4.00 2.11
C PHE A 42 8.31 -5.36 1.74
N HIS A 43 8.29 -5.72 0.45
CA HIS A 43 7.73 -6.98 -0.02
C HIS A 43 8.77 -8.10 -0.10
N THR A 44 10.00 -7.79 -0.54
CA THR A 44 11.06 -8.78 -0.78
C THR A 44 12.22 -8.70 0.20
N GLY A 45 12.30 -7.65 1.02
CA GLY A 45 13.37 -7.42 1.97
C GLY A 45 13.26 -8.27 3.24
N SER A 46 14.16 -7.99 4.20
CA SER A 46 14.26 -8.74 5.45
C SER A 46 13.16 -8.43 6.46
N LYS A 47 12.55 -7.24 6.40
CA LYS A 47 11.44 -6.82 7.26
C LYS A 47 10.25 -6.38 6.41
N ARG A 48 9.05 -6.84 6.78
CA ARG A 48 7.81 -6.40 6.15
C ARG A 48 7.37 -5.04 6.68
N LEU A 49 6.42 -4.39 5.98
CA LEU A 49 5.87 -3.12 6.46
C LEU A 49 5.16 -3.30 7.81
N SER A 50 4.43 -4.40 7.98
CA SER A 50 3.79 -4.75 9.26
C SER A 50 4.77 -4.75 10.45
N ASP A 51 5.95 -5.34 10.29
CA ASP A 51 6.99 -5.42 11.31
C ASP A 51 7.54 -4.03 11.64
N LEU A 52 7.86 -3.25 10.61
CA LEU A 52 8.39 -1.88 10.78
C LEU A 52 7.37 -0.96 11.44
N MET A 53 6.10 -1.07 11.08
CA MET A 53 5.02 -0.29 11.71
C MET A 53 4.84 -0.69 13.18
N ARG A 54 4.88 -2.00 13.48
CA ARG A 54 4.82 -2.48 14.86
C ARG A 54 5.95 -1.91 15.71
N GLU A 55 7.18 -1.97 15.21
CA GLU A 55 8.35 -1.40 15.89
C GLU A 55 8.21 0.11 16.07
N SER A 56 7.77 0.82 15.03
CA SER A 56 7.60 2.28 15.06
C SER A 56 6.56 2.73 16.09
N MET A 57 5.49 1.95 16.29
CA MET A 57 4.38 2.30 17.19
C MET A 57 4.54 1.70 18.60
N ALA A 58 5.59 0.93 18.86
CA ALA A 58 5.74 0.17 20.09
C ALA A 58 5.81 1.04 21.35
N ASN A 59 6.42 2.23 21.23
CA ASN A 59 6.65 3.15 22.35
C ASN A 59 5.53 4.18 22.54
N ASP A 60 4.45 4.09 21.75
CA ASP A 60 3.31 4.99 21.91
C ASP A 60 2.57 4.68 23.22
N PRO A 61 2.18 5.68 24.04
CA PRO A 61 1.43 5.46 25.26
C PRO A 61 0.11 4.68 25.09
N ILE A 62 -0.51 4.72 23.90
CA ILE A 62 -1.74 3.98 23.59
C ILE A 62 -1.47 2.65 22.88
N SER A 63 -0.23 2.16 22.89
CA SER A 63 0.15 0.90 22.24
C SER A 63 -0.66 -0.30 22.81
N PRO A 64 -1.18 -1.19 21.95
CA PRO A 64 -1.01 -1.21 20.49
C PRO A 64 -1.92 -0.22 19.74
N VAL A 65 -1.32 0.65 18.91
CA VAL A 65 -2.04 1.63 18.07
C VAL A 65 -2.85 0.94 16.97
N LEU A 66 -2.25 -0.03 16.28
CA LEU A 66 -2.93 -0.89 15.30
C LEU A 66 -2.93 -2.34 15.79
N ILE A 67 -4.11 -2.97 15.71
CA ILE A 67 -4.26 -4.40 15.98
C ILE A 67 -3.66 -5.25 14.85
N GLU A 68 -3.28 -6.48 15.18
CA GLU A 68 -2.62 -7.43 14.27
C GLU A 68 -3.26 -7.53 12.87
N PRO A 69 -4.61 -7.62 12.74
CA PRO A 69 -5.22 -7.75 11.42
C PRO A 69 -5.03 -6.51 10.53
N HIS A 70 -4.84 -5.31 11.08
CA HIS A 70 -4.51 -4.13 10.30
C HIS A 70 -3.07 -4.17 9.79
N LEU A 71 -2.14 -4.63 10.61
CA LEU A 71 -0.75 -4.81 10.21
C LEU A 71 -0.63 -5.84 9.06
N GLN A 72 -1.32 -6.97 9.17
CA GLN A 72 -1.39 -7.95 8.09
C GLN A 72 -2.06 -7.40 6.81
N ALA A 73 -3.07 -6.54 6.97
CA ALA A 73 -3.71 -5.87 5.85
C ALA A 73 -2.75 -4.93 5.09
N LEU A 74 -1.81 -4.28 5.78
CA LEU A 74 -0.79 -3.44 5.12
C LEU A 74 0.07 -4.26 4.16
N ASP A 75 0.60 -5.40 4.60
CA ASP A 75 1.43 -6.26 3.75
C ASP A 75 0.66 -6.80 2.54
N ARG A 76 -0.60 -7.22 2.76
CA ARG A 76 -1.48 -7.65 1.67
C ARG A 76 -1.70 -6.52 0.65
N ARG A 77 -1.93 -5.29 1.12
CA ARG A 77 -2.15 -4.11 0.26
C ARG A 77 -0.88 -3.71 -0.49
N ILE A 78 0.31 -3.83 0.10
CA ILE A 78 1.58 -3.68 -0.65
C ILE A 78 1.65 -4.66 -1.83
N GLY A 79 1.30 -5.94 -1.60
CA GLY A 79 1.27 -6.93 -2.67
C GLY A 79 0.33 -6.53 -3.83
N LYS A 80 -0.84 -5.97 -3.51
CA LYS A 80 -1.77 -5.43 -4.52
C LYS A 80 -1.19 -4.25 -5.29
N ILE A 81 -0.55 -3.29 -4.61
CA ILE A 81 0.08 -2.14 -5.26
C ILE A 81 1.16 -2.62 -6.24
N LEU A 82 2.02 -3.55 -5.83
CA LEU A 82 3.05 -4.12 -6.70
C LEU A 82 2.45 -4.88 -7.89
N GLN A 83 1.32 -5.55 -7.70
CA GLN A 83 0.59 -6.20 -8.80
C GLN A 83 0.06 -5.18 -9.81
N VAL A 84 -0.46 -4.03 -9.37
CA VAL A 84 -0.88 -2.94 -10.27
C VAL A 84 0.30 -2.41 -11.07
N ILE A 85 1.46 -2.19 -10.44
CA ILE A 85 2.68 -1.75 -11.14
C ILE A 85 3.11 -2.78 -12.19
N ARG A 86 3.04 -4.08 -11.86
CA ARG A 86 3.31 -5.16 -12.82
C ARG A 86 2.36 -5.12 -14.02
N LEU A 87 1.07 -4.84 -13.81
CA LEU A 87 0.11 -4.67 -14.89
C LEU A 87 0.49 -3.47 -15.77
N CYS A 88 0.87 -2.33 -15.18
CA CYS A 88 1.34 -1.18 -15.94
C CYS A 88 2.58 -1.50 -16.80
N LEU A 89 3.56 -2.25 -16.27
CA LEU A 89 4.76 -2.69 -17.00
C LEU A 89 4.47 -3.72 -18.11
N SER A 90 3.33 -4.42 -18.03
CA SER A 90 2.91 -5.32 -19.11
C SER A 90 2.26 -4.60 -20.30
N ALA A 91 1.76 -3.39 -20.07
CA ALA A 91 1.06 -2.58 -21.07
C ALA A 91 1.90 -1.43 -21.63
N ASN A 92 2.95 -1.00 -20.92
CA ASN A 92 3.76 0.18 -21.25
C ASN A 92 5.26 -0.14 -21.10
N SER A 93 6.12 0.66 -21.74
CA SER A 93 7.57 0.58 -21.51
C SER A 93 7.94 1.07 -20.09
N PRO A 94 8.98 0.51 -19.45
CA PRO A 94 9.36 0.88 -18.08
C PRO A 94 9.67 2.38 -17.90
N ASP A 95 10.23 3.01 -18.92
CA ASP A 95 10.54 4.45 -19.02
C ASP A 95 9.30 5.36 -18.99
N LEU A 96 8.13 4.85 -19.37
CA LEU A 96 6.86 5.57 -19.21
C LEU A 96 6.22 5.34 -17.83
N VAL A 97 6.59 4.25 -17.17
CA VAL A 97 6.02 3.86 -15.87
C VAL A 97 6.80 4.48 -14.70
N PHE A 98 8.12 4.51 -14.80
CA PHE A 98 8.98 5.01 -13.75
C PHE A 98 9.39 6.46 -14.02
N LEU A 99 8.94 7.36 -13.16
CA LEU A 99 9.47 8.72 -13.09
C LEU A 99 10.75 8.70 -12.26
N ASP A 100 11.90 8.94 -12.90
CA ASP A 100 13.18 8.99 -12.23
C ASP A 100 13.30 10.26 -11.37
N ASP A 101 13.42 10.06 -10.06
CA ASP A 101 13.50 11.09 -9.03
C ASP A 101 14.69 10.89 -8.07
N MET A 102 15.67 10.07 -8.47
CA MET A 102 16.89 9.79 -7.70
C MET A 102 18.09 10.61 -8.17
#